data_AF-A0AAD1Z631-F1
#
_entry.id   AF-A0AAD1Z631-F1
#
_cell.length_a   1.000
_cell.length_b   1.000
_cell.length_c   1.000
_cell.angle_alpha   90.00
_cell.angle_beta   90.00
_cell.angle_gamma   90.00
#
_symmetry.space_group_name_H-M   'P 1'
#
loop_
_entity.id
_entity.type
_entity.pdbx_description
1 polymer ?
#
loop_
_entity_poly.entity_id
_entity_poly.type
_entity_poly.pdbx_seq_one_letter_code
_entity_poly.pdbx_strand_id
1 'polypeptide(L)'
;MTIINRQLGWNPKTSLWDLLESTLTYQHRTYAEAIKKAISKPVAMVKYCSENSKRLIHFSTCEVYGKTIGCFLPKDSPLLQDPAYYVLSEEASPCIFGPIEKQRWSYACAKQLIERLIYAEGAENGLDFTFVRPFNWIGPRMDFIPGIDGPSEGVPRVLACFSNNLLRREPLKLVDGGQSQRTFIYIKDAIEAVLLMFENPARANGQIFNVGNPNNEVTVKQLAEMMTRVYSKVSGESSLETPTIDVSSKEFYGEGYDD
;
A
#
# COMPACT_ATOMS: atom_id res chain seq x y z
N MET A 1 22.77 -8.22 15.50
CA MET A 1 21.66 -9.17 15.21
C MET A 1 21.58 -10.22 16.32
N THR A 2 21.05 -9.87 17.50
CA THR A 2 21.26 -10.74 18.68
C THR A 2 20.12 -10.78 19.70
N ILE A 3 19.01 -10.08 19.47
CA ILE A 3 17.87 -10.08 20.41
C ILE A 3 16.85 -11.18 20.09
N ILE A 4 16.47 -11.35 18.81
CA ILE A 4 15.40 -12.28 18.42
C ILE A 4 15.79 -13.77 18.60
N ASN A 5 17.04 -14.12 18.30
CA ASN A 5 17.45 -15.52 18.26
C ASN A 5 17.48 -16.17 19.66
N ARG A 6 17.68 -15.37 20.71
CA ARG A 6 17.80 -15.87 22.09
C ARG A 6 16.46 -16.11 22.79
N GLN A 7 15.39 -15.45 22.36
CA GLN A 7 14.10 -15.47 23.05
C GLN A 7 13.05 -16.37 22.37
N LEU A 8 13.14 -16.58 21.05
CA LEU A 8 12.06 -17.23 20.29
C LEU A 8 12.48 -18.52 19.57
N GLY A 9 13.75 -18.93 19.65
CA GLY A 9 14.26 -20.08 18.89
C GLY A 9 14.09 -19.93 17.37
N TRP A 10 13.90 -18.71 16.89
CA TRP A 10 13.60 -18.42 15.49
C TRP A 10 14.88 -18.20 14.71
N ASN A 11 15.26 -19.22 13.93
CA ASN A 11 16.27 -19.07 12.88
C ASN A 11 15.58 -18.65 11.57
N PRO A 12 15.94 -17.51 10.97
CA PRO A 12 15.42 -17.14 9.66
C PRO A 12 15.87 -18.19 8.63
N LYS A 13 14.89 -18.89 8.02
CA LYS A 13 15.11 -19.90 6.96
C LYS A 13 15.33 -19.28 5.57
N THR A 14 15.06 -17.99 5.43
CA THR A 14 15.25 -17.23 4.20
C THR A 14 16.71 -16.78 4.14
N SER A 15 17.45 -17.22 3.11
CA SER A 15 18.85 -16.83 2.99
C SER A 15 18.95 -15.32 2.77
N LEU A 16 20.08 -14.72 3.15
CA LEU A 16 20.35 -13.30 2.83
C LEU A 16 20.23 -13.07 1.31
N TRP A 17 20.57 -14.07 0.50
CA TRP A 17 20.35 -14.07 -0.93
C TRP A 17 18.86 -14.01 -1.30
N ASP A 18 17.98 -14.84 -0.72
CA ASP A 18 16.54 -14.78 -1.00
C ASP A 18 15.92 -13.45 -0.54
N LEU A 19 16.45 -12.88 0.55
CA LEU A 19 16.02 -11.58 1.07
C LEU A 19 16.44 -10.47 0.11
N LEU A 20 17.70 -10.49 -0.32
CA LEU A 20 18.27 -9.57 -1.31
C LEU A 20 17.61 -9.75 -2.66
N GLU A 21 17.39 -10.96 -3.17
CA GLU A 21 16.67 -11.24 -4.42
C GLU A 21 15.22 -10.74 -4.32
N SER A 22 14.53 -10.93 -3.20
CA SER A 22 13.16 -10.42 -3.05
C SER A 22 13.08 -8.89 -2.97
N THR A 23 14.14 -8.24 -2.49
CA THR A 23 14.29 -6.79 -2.34
C THR A 23 14.89 -6.12 -3.60
N LEU A 24 15.71 -6.85 -4.37
CA LEU A 24 16.39 -6.39 -5.59
C LEU A 24 15.58 -6.72 -6.87
N THR A 25 14.69 -7.72 -6.84
CA THR A 25 13.72 -7.99 -7.93
C THR A 25 12.49 -7.07 -7.84
N TYR A 26 12.53 -6.01 -7.03
CA TYR A 26 11.35 -5.23 -6.68
C TYR A 26 10.89 -4.24 -7.76
N GLN A 27 11.52 -4.15 -8.94
CA GLN A 27 11.17 -3.07 -9.88
C GLN A 27 11.40 -3.28 -11.37
N HIS A 28 11.61 -4.53 -11.77
CA HIS A 28 11.61 -4.85 -13.19
C HIS A 28 11.04 -6.25 -13.36
N ARG A 29 9.70 -6.41 -13.38
CA ARG A 29 9.05 -7.60 -13.94
C ARG A 29 7.53 -7.46 -14.05
N THR A 30 7.03 -8.20 -15.03
CA THR A 30 5.64 -8.31 -15.48
C THR A 30 4.68 -8.56 -14.32
N TYR A 31 3.48 -7.98 -14.41
CA TYR A 31 2.38 -8.14 -13.45
C TYR A 31 2.08 -9.61 -13.06
N ALA A 32 2.42 -10.57 -13.92
CA ALA A 32 2.34 -12.00 -13.64
C ALA A 32 3.18 -12.47 -12.44
N GLU A 33 4.42 -11.97 -12.28
CA GLU A 33 5.27 -12.36 -11.14
C GLU A 33 4.79 -11.73 -9.83
N ALA A 34 4.25 -10.50 -9.89
CA ALA A 34 3.62 -9.85 -8.73
C ALA A 34 2.44 -10.69 -8.21
N ILE A 35 1.60 -11.22 -9.11
CA ILE A 35 0.49 -12.11 -8.77
C ILE A 35 1.01 -13.39 -8.11
N LYS A 36 1.97 -14.08 -8.76
CA LYS A 36 2.51 -15.34 -8.22
C LYS A 36 3.04 -15.15 -6.81
N LYS A 37 3.77 -14.07 -6.53
CA LYS A 37 4.30 -13.77 -5.19
C LYS A 37 3.20 -13.39 -4.20
N ALA A 38 2.23 -12.58 -4.63
CA ALA A 38 1.10 -12.17 -3.80
C ALA A 38 0.20 -13.35 -3.40
N ILE A 39 0.20 -14.45 -4.17
CA ILE A 39 -0.62 -15.63 -3.90
C ILE A 39 0.18 -16.76 -3.23
N SER A 40 1.31 -17.18 -3.81
CA SER A 40 2.00 -18.42 -3.42
C SER A 40 2.45 -18.46 -1.95
N LYS A 41 3.10 -17.38 -1.47
CA LYS A 41 3.58 -17.32 -0.08
C LYS A 41 2.42 -17.25 0.92
N PRO A 42 1.41 -16.38 0.73
CA PRO A 42 0.24 -16.37 1.60
C PRO A 42 -0.48 -17.71 1.65
N VAL A 43 -0.74 -18.38 0.52
CA VAL A 43 -1.40 -19.70 0.52
C VAL A 43 -0.67 -20.69 1.42
N ALA A 44 0.66 -20.76 1.34
CA ALA A 44 1.45 -21.65 2.18
C ALA A 44 1.35 -21.30 3.67
N MET A 45 1.35 -20.00 4.00
CA MET A 45 1.20 -19.53 5.38
C MET A 45 -0.20 -19.79 5.94
N VAL A 46 -1.24 -19.59 5.14
CA VAL A 46 -2.62 -19.88 5.51
C VAL A 46 -2.78 -21.35 5.84
N LYS A 47 -2.30 -22.22 4.96
CA LYS A 47 -2.29 -23.68 5.20
C LYS A 47 -1.57 -24.03 6.50
N TYR A 48 -0.36 -23.49 6.69
CA TYR A 48 0.41 -23.74 7.92
C TYR A 48 -0.33 -23.27 9.18
N CYS A 49 -0.89 -22.07 9.15
CA CYS A 49 -1.65 -21.51 10.28
C CYS A 49 -2.89 -22.35 10.61
N SER A 50 -3.63 -22.76 9.58
CA SER A 50 -4.82 -23.61 9.70
C SER A 50 -4.46 -24.97 10.31
N GLU A 51 -3.47 -25.67 9.74
CA GLU A 51 -3.02 -27.00 10.22
C GLU A 51 -2.44 -27.00 11.64
N ASN A 52 -1.88 -25.89 12.10
CA ASN A 52 -1.18 -25.79 13.39
C ASN A 52 -1.93 -24.93 14.42
N SER A 53 -3.18 -24.57 14.13
CA SER A 53 -4.04 -23.73 14.97
C SER A 53 -3.32 -22.44 15.42
N LYS A 54 -2.69 -21.76 14.47
CA LYS A 54 -2.02 -20.47 14.71
C LYS A 54 -2.88 -19.34 14.21
N ARG A 55 -3.08 -18.34 15.06
CA ARG A 55 -3.70 -17.08 14.69
C ARG A 55 -2.90 -16.39 13.58
N LEU A 56 -3.60 -15.86 12.58
CA LEU A 56 -3.01 -15.17 11.43
C LEU A 56 -3.43 -13.70 11.37
N ILE A 57 -2.48 -12.77 11.41
CA ILE A 57 -2.73 -11.37 11.04
C ILE A 57 -2.23 -11.18 9.61
N HIS A 58 -3.14 -10.98 8.66
CA HIS A 58 -2.81 -10.83 7.25
C HIS A 58 -2.88 -9.36 6.83
N PHE A 59 -1.78 -8.87 6.28
CA PHE A 59 -1.70 -7.54 5.69
C PHE A 59 -2.17 -7.58 4.23
N SER A 60 -3.37 -7.09 4.02
CA SER A 60 -3.94 -6.81 2.72
C SER A 60 -3.57 -5.39 2.27
N THR A 61 -4.49 -4.64 1.68
CA THR A 61 -4.28 -3.28 1.15
C THR A 61 -5.61 -2.56 0.99
N CYS A 62 -5.64 -1.22 1.10
CA CYS A 62 -6.80 -0.44 0.68
C CYS A 62 -7.11 -0.59 -0.83
N GLU A 63 -6.15 -1.03 -1.64
CA GLU A 63 -6.37 -1.24 -3.07
C GLU A 63 -7.37 -2.37 -3.37
N VAL A 64 -7.74 -3.22 -2.42
CA VAL A 64 -8.79 -4.23 -2.63
C VAL A 64 -10.16 -3.61 -2.88
N TYR A 65 -10.41 -2.38 -2.40
CA TYR A 65 -11.60 -1.62 -2.79
C TYR A 65 -11.52 -1.15 -4.24
N GLY A 66 -10.30 -0.83 -4.69
CA GLY A 66 -10.04 -0.28 -6.01
C GLY A 66 -10.63 1.12 -6.18
N LYS A 67 -11.50 1.27 -7.18
CA LYS A 67 -12.15 2.55 -7.50
C LYS A 67 -13.38 2.80 -6.63
N THR A 68 -13.59 4.05 -6.25
CA THR A 68 -14.83 4.49 -5.58
C THR A 68 -16.01 4.43 -6.55
N ILE A 69 -17.23 4.15 -6.07
CA ILE A 69 -18.44 4.20 -6.91
C ILE A 69 -18.61 5.59 -7.55
N GLY A 70 -18.27 6.64 -6.81
CA GLY A 70 -18.34 8.02 -7.27
C GLY A 70 -17.54 8.30 -8.55
N CYS A 71 -16.46 7.56 -8.84
CA CYS A 71 -15.64 7.86 -10.02
C CYS A 71 -16.33 7.58 -11.37
N PHE A 72 -17.44 6.83 -11.35
CA PHE A 72 -18.25 6.54 -12.55
C PHE A 72 -19.36 7.58 -12.79
N LEU A 73 -19.53 8.52 -11.86
CA LEU A 73 -20.51 9.59 -11.99
C LEU A 73 -19.96 10.74 -12.86
N PRO A 74 -20.85 11.53 -13.49
CA PRO A 74 -20.46 12.79 -14.10
C PRO A 74 -19.72 13.70 -13.11
N LYS A 75 -18.72 14.45 -13.57
CA LYS A 75 -17.86 15.28 -12.71
C LYS A 75 -18.61 16.36 -11.93
N ASP A 76 -19.77 16.78 -12.44
CA ASP A 76 -20.67 17.77 -11.87
C ASP A 76 -21.81 17.15 -11.04
N SER A 77 -21.81 15.82 -10.85
CA SER A 77 -22.84 15.13 -10.09
C SER A 77 -22.82 15.54 -8.61
N PRO A 78 -23.96 15.95 -8.03
CA PRO A 78 -24.04 16.30 -6.60
C PRO A 78 -23.81 15.09 -5.69
N LEU A 79 -24.02 13.87 -6.20
CA LEU A 79 -23.80 12.62 -5.47
C LEU A 79 -22.32 12.39 -5.13
N LEU A 80 -21.39 13.10 -5.79
CA LEU A 80 -19.96 13.05 -5.43
C LEU A 80 -19.68 13.58 -4.02
N GLN A 81 -20.59 14.36 -3.44
CA GLN A 81 -20.49 14.86 -2.06
C GLN A 81 -21.13 13.92 -1.03
N ASP A 82 -21.85 12.88 -1.48
CA ASP A 82 -22.48 11.93 -0.59
C ASP A 82 -21.46 10.84 -0.17
N PRO A 83 -21.19 10.68 1.15
CA PRO A 83 -20.29 9.66 1.67
C PRO A 83 -20.54 8.25 1.15
N ALA A 84 -21.78 7.91 0.79
CA ALA A 84 -22.13 6.60 0.23
C ALA A 84 -21.35 6.25 -1.06
N TYR A 85 -20.82 7.26 -1.77
CA TYR A 85 -20.13 7.07 -3.05
C TYR A 85 -18.61 7.03 -2.94
N TYR A 86 -18.03 7.40 -1.80
CA TYR A 86 -16.56 7.47 -1.62
C TYR A 86 -16.04 6.87 -0.31
N VAL A 87 -16.85 6.73 0.74
CA VAL A 87 -16.44 6.07 1.98
C VAL A 87 -16.31 4.56 1.74
N LEU A 88 -15.18 4.01 2.15
CA LEU A 88 -14.83 2.61 1.95
C LEU A 88 -15.04 1.83 3.25
N SER A 89 -16.24 1.27 3.43
CA SER A 89 -16.58 0.37 4.53
C SER A 89 -16.04 -1.05 4.27
N GLU A 90 -15.42 -1.64 5.28
CA GLU A 90 -14.88 -2.99 5.25
C GLU A 90 -15.93 -4.06 4.97
N GLU A 91 -17.17 -3.82 5.42
CA GLU A 91 -18.27 -4.79 5.40
C GLU A 91 -19.19 -4.65 4.19
N ALA A 92 -19.33 -3.42 3.66
CA ALA A 92 -20.37 -3.11 2.68
C ALA A 92 -19.84 -2.60 1.33
N SER A 93 -18.66 -1.96 1.30
CA SER A 93 -18.18 -1.35 0.06
C SER A 93 -17.68 -2.41 -0.94
N PRO A 94 -17.99 -2.25 -2.24
CA PRO A 94 -17.57 -3.19 -3.26
C PRO A 94 -16.07 -3.10 -3.56
N CYS A 95 -15.55 -4.16 -4.18
CA CYS A 95 -14.23 -4.16 -4.83
C CYS A 95 -14.41 -3.87 -6.32
N ILE A 96 -14.00 -2.70 -6.80
CA ILE A 96 -14.20 -2.26 -8.18
C ILE A 96 -12.84 -2.08 -8.88
N PHE A 97 -12.58 -2.93 -9.86
CA PHE A 97 -11.35 -2.92 -10.66
C PHE A 97 -11.65 -2.58 -12.12
N GLY A 98 -10.63 -2.11 -12.84
CA GLY A 98 -10.69 -1.92 -14.28
C GLY A 98 -10.69 -3.23 -15.08
N PRO A 99 -10.86 -3.15 -16.40
CA PRO A 99 -10.80 -4.32 -17.30
C PRO A 99 -9.48 -5.08 -17.21
N ILE A 100 -9.45 -6.33 -17.70
CA ILE A 100 -8.27 -7.23 -17.61
C ILE A 100 -7.00 -6.64 -18.22
N GLU A 101 -7.11 -5.84 -19.28
CA GLU A 101 -5.97 -5.13 -19.89
C GLU A 101 -5.31 -4.10 -18.95
N LYS A 102 -6.02 -3.64 -17.91
CA LYS A 102 -5.51 -2.74 -16.88
C LYS A 102 -4.75 -3.56 -15.82
N GLN A 103 -3.54 -3.93 -16.20
CA GLN A 103 -2.72 -4.86 -15.45
C GLN A 103 -2.36 -4.39 -14.03
N ARG A 104 -2.46 -3.09 -13.71
CA ARG A 104 -2.31 -2.57 -12.34
C ARG A 104 -3.21 -3.29 -11.33
N TRP A 105 -4.42 -3.70 -11.73
CA TRP A 105 -5.36 -4.41 -10.85
C TRP A 105 -4.95 -5.84 -10.51
N SER A 106 -3.89 -6.37 -11.13
CA SER A 106 -3.32 -7.68 -10.80
C SER A 106 -2.98 -7.82 -9.31
N TYR A 107 -2.40 -6.78 -8.71
CA TYR A 107 -2.05 -6.75 -7.29
C TYR A 107 -3.29 -6.75 -6.40
N ALA A 108 -4.23 -5.85 -6.66
CA ALA A 108 -5.49 -5.73 -5.91
C ALA A 108 -6.32 -7.01 -5.98
N CYS A 109 -6.44 -7.61 -7.16
CA CYS A 109 -7.16 -8.86 -7.38
C CYS A 109 -6.49 -10.04 -6.65
N ALA A 110 -5.16 -10.15 -6.70
CA ALA A 110 -4.43 -11.18 -5.95
C ALA A 110 -4.65 -11.04 -4.44
N LYS A 111 -4.61 -9.80 -3.91
CA LYS A 111 -4.88 -9.53 -2.49
C LYS A 111 -6.32 -9.85 -2.10
N GLN A 112 -7.30 -9.46 -2.93
CA GLN A 112 -8.70 -9.79 -2.72
C GLN A 112 -8.92 -11.31 -2.69
N LEU A 113 -8.28 -12.06 -3.60
CA LEU A 113 -8.39 -13.52 -3.62
C LEU A 113 -7.82 -14.16 -2.36
N ILE A 114 -6.69 -13.67 -1.85
CA ILE A 114 -6.11 -14.15 -0.59
C ILE A 114 -6.98 -13.80 0.62
N GLU A 115 -7.60 -12.63 0.66
CA GLU A 115 -8.57 -12.32 1.72
C GLU A 115 -9.75 -13.31 1.69
N ARG A 116 -10.31 -13.60 0.51
CA ARG A 116 -11.40 -14.57 0.37
C ARG A 116 -11.00 -15.97 0.81
N LEU A 117 -9.78 -16.40 0.46
CA LEU A 117 -9.25 -17.69 0.90
C LEU A 117 -9.13 -17.77 2.42
N ILE A 118 -8.54 -16.77 3.06
CA ILE A 118 -8.39 -16.73 4.52
C ILE A 118 -9.74 -16.68 5.23
N TYR A 119 -10.68 -15.90 4.69
CA TYR A 119 -12.03 -15.81 5.23
C TYR A 119 -12.77 -17.16 5.13
N ALA A 120 -12.63 -17.86 4.00
CA ALA A 120 -13.17 -19.20 3.81
C ALA A 120 -12.54 -20.21 4.79
N GLU A 121 -11.23 -20.18 4.98
CA GLU A 121 -10.55 -21.02 6.00
C GLU A 121 -11.04 -20.73 7.43
N GLY A 122 -11.34 -19.47 7.75
CA GLY A 122 -11.98 -19.13 9.03
C GLY A 122 -13.38 -19.73 9.16
N ALA A 123 -14.18 -19.68 8.10
CA ALA A 123 -15.55 -20.19 8.10
C ALA A 123 -15.63 -21.74 8.08
N GLU A 124 -14.76 -22.40 7.31
CA GLU A 124 -14.79 -23.85 7.08
C GLU A 124 -13.96 -24.61 8.13
N ASN A 125 -12.79 -24.07 8.51
CA ASN A 125 -11.80 -24.77 9.33
C ASN A 125 -11.52 -24.09 10.68
N GLY A 126 -12.19 -22.97 10.97
CA GLY A 126 -12.05 -22.27 12.25
C GLY A 126 -10.72 -21.53 12.42
N LEU A 127 -10.06 -21.13 11.32
CA LEU A 127 -8.84 -20.32 11.38
C LEU A 127 -9.12 -18.97 12.06
N ASP A 128 -8.44 -18.69 13.17
CA ASP A 128 -8.40 -17.37 13.77
C ASP A 128 -7.60 -16.40 12.90
N PHE A 129 -8.26 -15.40 12.31
CA PHE A 129 -7.58 -14.40 11.47
C PHE A 129 -7.97 -12.96 11.79
N THR A 130 -7.12 -12.01 11.41
CA THR A 130 -7.42 -10.58 11.36
C THR A 130 -6.85 -9.99 10.07
N PHE A 131 -7.62 -9.20 9.34
CA PHE A 131 -7.11 -8.46 8.19
C PHE A 131 -6.76 -7.02 8.54
N VAL A 132 -5.64 -6.56 7.99
CA VAL A 132 -5.24 -5.15 8.02
C VAL A 132 -5.24 -4.63 6.59
N ARG A 133 -5.98 -3.54 6.32
CA ARG A 133 -5.98 -2.80 5.06
C ARG A 133 -5.32 -1.42 5.29
N PRO A 134 -4.00 -1.27 5.05
CA PRO A 134 -3.30 0.00 5.20
C PRO A 134 -3.77 1.06 4.20
N PHE A 135 -4.09 2.26 4.68
CA PHE A 135 -4.35 3.44 3.86
C PHE A 135 -3.13 4.36 3.92
N ASN A 136 -2.26 4.25 2.92
CA ASN A 136 -1.07 5.07 2.70
C ASN A 136 -0.29 5.40 3.99
N TRP A 137 0.23 4.37 4.65
CA TRP A 137 1.07 4.54 5.82
C TRP A 137 2.39 5.22 5.43
N ILE A 138 2.72 6.31 6.12
CA ILE A 138 3.92 7.12 5.85
C ILE A 138 4.83 7.21 7.06
N GLY A 139 6.13 7.18 6.83
CA GLY A 139 7.11 7.34 7.91
C GLY A 139 8.54 6.99 7.50
N PRO A 140 9.48 7.06 8.45
CA PRO A 140 10.88 6.72 8.20
C PRO A 140 11.05 5.29 7.66
N ARG A 141 12.03 5.10 6.76
CA ARG A 141 12.36 3.81 6.10
C ARG A 141 11.26 3.26 5.18
N MET A 142 10.39 4.12 4.66
CA MET A 142 9.42 3.75 3.62
C MET A 142 10.14 3.62 2.27
N ASP A 143 10.00 2.45 1.63
CA ASP A 143 10.64 2.09 0.37
C ASP A 143 12.15 2.38 0.37
N PHE A 144 12.64 3.17 -0.58
CA PHE A 144 14.03 3.54 -0.80
C PHE A 144 14.12 4.76 -1.72
N ILE A 145 15.27 5.41 -1.70
CA ILE A 145 15.75 6.44 -2.61
C ILE A 145 16.56 5.78 -3.74
N PRO A 146 16.06 5.81 -4.99
CA PRO A 146 16.71 5.15 -6.13
C PRO A 146 18.16 5.59 -6.30
N GLY A 147 19.11 4.66 -6.37
CA GLY A 147 20.55 4.96 -6.52
C GLY A 147 21.28 5.31 -5.22
N ILE A 148 20.61 5.27 -4.05
CA ILE A 148 21.23 5.43 -2.73
C ILE A 148 21.08 4.14 -1.91
N ASP A 149 19.86 3.79 -1.55
CA ASP A 149 19.52 2.62 -0.72
C ASP A 149 18.54 1.66 -1.44
N GLY A 150 18.38 1.85 -2.75
CA GLY A 150 17.67 0.96 -3.66
C GLY A 150 18.16 1.05 -5.10
N PRO A 151 17.63 0.23 -6.01
CA PRO A 151 18.05 0.19 -7.41
C PRO A 151 17.82 1.55 -8.10
N SER A 152 18.76 1.96 -8.95
CA SER A 152 18.69 3.24 -9.67
C SER A 152 17.48 3.36 -10.59
N GLU A 153 17.09 2.25 -11.24
CA GLU A 153 15.92 2.17 -12.15
C GLU A 153 14.60 1.97 -11.42
N GLY A 154 14.60 2.24 -10.11
CA GLY A 154 13.48 1.94 -9.27
C GLY A 154 12.41 3.04 -9.17
N VAL A 155 11.14 2.68 -9.31
CA VAL A 155 9.99 3.58 -9.07
C VAL A 155 9.28 3.23 -7.75
N PRO A 156 9.65 3.84 -6.60
CA PRO A 156 9.00 3.57 -5.33
C PRO A 156 7.63 4.28 -5.24
N ARG A 157 6.95 4.21 -4.08
CA ARG A 157 5.68 4.91 -3.89
C ARG A 157 5.89 6.43 -3.80
N VAL A 158 4.78 7.17 -3.97
CA VAL A 158 4.75 8.63 -4.12
C VAL A 158 5.64 9.41 -3.13
N LEU A 159 5.63 9.04 -1.84
CA LEU A 159 6.43 9.74 -0.83
C LEU A 159 7.94 9.61 -1.08
N ALA A 160 8.41 8.42 -1.47
CA ALA A 160 9.81 8.16 -1.75
C ALA A 160 10.23 8.78 -3.09
N CYS A 161 9.37 8.76 -4.11
CA CYS A 161 9.59 9.49 -5.37
C CYS A 161 9.78 10.99 -5.12
N PHE A 162 8.85 11.62 -4.39
CA PHE A 162 8.93 13.05 -4.07
C PHE A 162 10.13 13.37 -3.17
N SER A 163 10.43 12.52 -2.18
CA SER A 163 11.62 12.69 -1.34
C SER A 163 12.91 12.66 -2.17
N ASN A 164 12.99 11.72 -3.13
CA ASN A 164 14.11 11.64 -4.05
C ASN A 164 14.25 12.90 -4.93
N ASN A 165 13.15 13.40 -5.51
CA ASN A 165 13.19 14.62 -6.31
C ASN A 165 13.62 15.84 -5.48
N LEU A 166 13.10 15.99 -4.25
CA LEU A 166 13.48 17.09 -3.35
C LEU A 166 14.96 17.04 -3.00
N LEU A 167 15.48 15.87 -2.62
CA LEU A 167 16.89 15.67 -2.30
C LEU A 167 17.82 15.95 -3.50
N ARG A 168 17.34 15.70 -4.71
CA ARG A 168 18.06 15.94 -5.97
C ARG A 168 17.83 17.32 -6.56
N ARG A 169 17.03 18.17 -5.91
CA ARG A 169 16.65 19.50 -6.42
C ARG A 169 15.96 19.41 -7.79
N GLU A 170 15.16 18.36 -8.00
CA GLU A 170 14.39 18.13 -9.22
C GLU A 170 12.90 18.43 -8.98
N PRO A 171 12.15 18.84 -10.03
CA PRO A 171 10.71 19.00 -9.93
C PRO A 171 10.00 17.68 -9.60
N LEU A 172 8.93 17.75 -8.80
CA LEU A 172 8.10 16.60 -8.46
C LEU A 172 7.19 16.26 -9.64
N LYS A 173 7.23 15.00 -10.09
CA LYS A 173 6.43 14.51 -11.22
C LYS A 173 4.99 14.23 -10.79
N LEU A 174 4.04 15.02 -11.30
CA LEU A 174 2.61 14.85 -11.09
C LEU A 174 2.01 14.02 -12.23
N VAL A 175 1.64 12.78 -11.91
CA VAL A 175 1.02 11.87 -12.90
C VAL A 175 -0.40 12.35 -13.20
N ASP A 176 -0.68 12.60 -14.49
CA ASP A 176 -1.95 13.12 -15.01
C ASP A 176 -2.47 14.33 -14.21
N GLY A 177 -1.56 15.23 -13.81
CA GLY A 177 -1.86 16.44 -13.05
C GLY A 177 -2.11 16.23 -11.56
N GLY A 178 -1.92 15.01 -11.04
CA GLY A 178 -1.93 14.72 -9.59
C GLY A 178 -3.28 14.94 -8.90
N GLN A 179 -4.38 14.69 -9.61
CA GLN A 179 -5.74 14.95 -9.12
C GLN A 179 -6.32 13.83 -8.24
N SER A 180 -5.69 12.64 -8.24
CA SER A 180 -6.14 11.55 -7.38
C SER A 180 -5.94 11.90 -5.91
N GLN A 181 -6.91 11.54 -5.08
CA GLN A 181 -6.94 11.82 -3.65
C GLN A 181 -6.48 10.61 -2.86
N ARG A 182 -5.79 10.85 -1.75
CA ARG A 182 -5.29 9.83 -0.83
C ARG A 182 -5.36 10.34 0.61
N THR A 183 -5.62 9.42 1.53
CA THR A 183 -5.53 9.66 2.98
C THR A 183 -4.23 9.07 3.52
N PHE A 184 -3.47 9.85 4.31
CA PHE A 184 -2.18 9.44 4.86
C PHE A 184 -2.20 9.31 6.38
N ILE A 185 -1.64 8.24 6.91
CA ILE A 185 -1.49 8.03 8.36
C ILE A 185 -0.02 7.86 8.73
N TYR A 186 0.39 8.45 9.86
CA TYR A 186 1.75 8.30 10.35
C TYR A 186 1.99 6.86 10.84
N ILE A 187 3.17 6.32 10.55
CA ILE A 187 3.50 4.92 10.84
C ILE A 187 3.39 4.57 12.33
N LYS A 188 3.62 5.51 13.25
CA LYS A 188 3.47 5.22 14.69
C LYS A 188 2.02 4.94 15.05
N ASP A 189 1.10 5.77 14.57
CA ASP A 189 -0.34 5.63 14.80
C ASP A 189 -0.87 4.32 14.18
N ALA A 190 -0.39 4.00 12.98
CA ALA A 190 -0.73 2.74 12.32
C ALA A 190 -0.23 1.50 13.09
N ILE A 191 0.98 1.55 13.64
CA ILE A 191 1.55 0.45 14.42
C ILE A 191 0.83 0.30 15.77
N GLU A 192 0.37 1.39 16.38
CA GLU A 192 -0.48 1.33 17.57
C GLU A 192 -1.78 0.56 17.30
N ALA A 193 -2.44 0.82 16.16
CA ALA A 193 -3.62 0.06 15.75
C ALA A 193 -3.33 -1.45 15.57
N VAL A 194 -2.20 -1.80 14.95
CA VAL A 194 -1.77 -3.20 14.79
C VAL A 194 -1.48 -3.86 16.14
N LEU A 195 -0.84 -3.14 17.07
CA LEU A 195 -0.55 -3.64 18.41
C LEU A 195 -1.85 -3.95 19.16
N LEU A 196 -2.85 -3.06 19.07
CA LEU A 196 -4.18 -3.30 19.64
C LEU A 196 -4.84 -4.55 19.07
N MET A 197 -4.75 -4.78 17.75
CA MET A 197 -5.27 -6.01 17.14
C MET A 197 -4.53 -7.25 17.66
N PHE A 198 -3.21 -7.16 17.83
CA PHE A 198 -2.40 -8.26 18.35
C PHE A 198 -2.78 -8.60 19.80
N GLU A 199 -2.88 -7.59 20.66
CA GLU A 199 -3.14 -7.73 22.09
C GLU A 199 -4.60 -8.07 22.43
N ASN A 200 -5.55 -7.82 21.52
CA ASN A 200 -6.98 -8.02 21.75
C ASN A 200 -7.63 -9.03 20.77
N PRO A 201 -7.18 -10.30 20.73
CA PRO A 201 -7.68 -11.30 19.78
C PRO A 201 -9.20 -11.51 19.87
N ALA A 202 -9.77 -11.45 21.08
CA ALA A 202 -11.21 -11.61 21.30
C ALA A 202 -12.08 -10.57 20.56
N ARG A 203 -11.50 -9.40 20.21
CA ARG A 203 -12.18 -8.35 19.44
C ARG A 203 -11.71 -8.26 17.99
N ALA A 204 -10.56 -8.84 17.67
CA ALA A 204 -9.91 -8.70 16.38
C ALA A 204 -10.04 -9.95 15.49
N ASN A 205 -10.28 -11.13 16.06
CA ASN A 205 -10.46 -12.34 15.27
C ASN A 205 -11.74 -12.27 14.43
N GLY A 206 -11.66 -12.70 13.18
CA GLY A 206 -12.72 -12.64 12.18
C GLY A 206 -12.94 -11.26 11.56
N GLN A 207 -12.20 -10.23 11.98
CA GLN A 207 -12.43 -8.84 11.58
C GLN A 207 -11.51 -8.38 10.44
N ILE A 208 -11.99 -7.39 9.70
CA ILE A 208 -11.22 -6.61 8.72
C ILE A 208 -11.10 -5.18 9.26
N PHE A 209 -9.90 -4.60 9.22
CA PHE A 209 -9.68 -3.24 9.69
C PHE A 209 -9.04 -2.37 8.60
N ASN A 210 -9.70 -1.28 8.25
CA ASN A 210 -9.07 -0.14 7.59
C ASN A 210 -8.20 0.60 8.60
N VAL A 211 -6.93 0.76 8.29
CA VAL A 211 -6.00 1.53 9.13
C VAL A 211 -5.52 2.73 8.33
N GLY A 212 -6.17 3.87 8.56
CA GLY A 212 -5.96 5.13 7.87
C GLY A 212 -6.37 6.31 8.74
N ASN A 213 -6.09 7.53 8.25
CA ASN A 213 -6.55 8.76 8.88
C ASN A 213 -7.39 9.56 7.87
N PRO A 214 -8.73 9.56 7.97
CA PRO A 214 -9.59 10.24 7.01
C PRO A 214 -9.43 11.76 7.02
N ASN A 215 -8.90 12.34 8.10
CA ASN A 215 -8.70 13.79 8.21
C ASN A 215 -7.45 14.28 7.43
N ASN A 216 -6.60 13.37 6.97
CA ASN A 216 -5.37 13.66 6.24
C ASN A 216 -5.54 13.39 4.74
N GLU A 217 -6.69 13.74 4.18
CA GLU A 217 -6.95 13.64 2.75
C GLU A 217 -6.32 14.81 2.00
N VAL A 218 -5.56 14.49 0.95
CA VAL A 218 -5.02 15.46 0.00
C VAL A 218 -4.95 14.86 -1.40
N THR A 219 -5.00 15.72 -2.42
CA THR A 219 -4.59 15.32 -3.77
C THR A 219 -3.09 15.10 -3.83
N VAL A 220 -2.61 14.32 -4.80
CA VAL A 220 -1.16 14.16 -5.04
C VAL A 220 -0.49 15.51 -5.31
N LYS A 221 -1.17 16.44 -5.99
CA LYS A 221 -0.70 17.81 -6.19
C LYS A 221 -0.56 18.58 -4.86
N GLN A 222 -1.57 18.54 -4.00
CA GLN A 222 -1.52 19.18 -2.68
C GLN A 222 -0.42 18.58 -1.80
N LEU A 223 -0.19 17.26 -1.90
CA LEU A 223 0.92 16.58 -1.24
C LEU A 223 2.27 17.14 -1.71
N ALA A 224 2.48 17.28 -3.02
CA ALA A 224 3.72 17.83 -3.59
C ALA A 224 4.00 19.27 -3.10
N GLU A 225 2.98 20.12 -3.10
CA GLU A 225 3.06 21.49 -2.59
C GLU A 225 3.39 21.53 -1.09
N MET A 226 2.75 20.65 -0.30
CA MET A 226 3.02 20.52 1.14
C MET A 226 4.45 20.04 1.41
N MET A 227 4.89 18.98 0.71
CA MET A 227 6.23 18.41 0.86
C MET A 227 7.32 19.42 0.48
N THR A 228 7.13 20.20 -0.58
CA THR A 228 8.09 21.25 -0.98
C THR A 228 8.23 22.31 0.13
N ARG A 229 7.11 22.81 0.67
CA ARG A 229 7.12 23.78 1.77
C ARG A 229 7.79 23.23 3.03
N VAL A 230 7.46 21.99 3.40
CA VAL A 230 8.06 21.32 4.57
C VAL A 230 9.55 21.11 4.35
N TYR A 231 9.95 20.65 3.16
CA TYR A 231 11.35 20.44 2.81
C TYR A 231 12.14 21.74 2.93
N SER A 232 11.69 22.84 2.33
CA SER A 232 12.35 24.14 2.45
C SER A 232 12.52 24.60 3.89
N LYS A 233 11.53 24.34 4.75
CA LYS A 233 11.64 24.64 6.19
C LYS A 233 12.66 23.75 6.90
N VAL A 234 12.76 22.47 6.53
CA VAL A 234 13.63 21.48 7.19
C VAL A 234 15.08 21.59 6.72
N SER A 235 15.32 21.76 5.41
CA SER A 235 16.65 21.85 4.82
C SER A 235 17.24 23.26 4.85
N GLY A 236 16.39 24.29 4.95
CA GLY A 236 16.78 25.69 4.77
C GLY A 236 16.95 26.10 3.30
N GLU A 237 16.70 25.20 2.35
CA GLU A 237 16.81 25.49 0.93
C GLU A 237 15.55 26.16 0.38
N SER A 238 15.70 27.11 -0.55
CA SER A 238 14.57 27.69 -1.25
C SER A 238 13.90 26.68 -2.18
N SER A 239 12.58 26.81 -2.35
CA SER A 239 11.83 26.08 -3.37
C SER A 239 12.42 26.32 -4.76
N LEU A 240 12.26 25.35 -5.65
CA LEU A 240 12.53 25.53 -7.08
C LEU A 240 11.53 26.55 -7.66
N GLU A 241 11.95 27.29 -8.69
CA GLU A 241 11.05 28.18 -9.45
C GLU A 241 9.87 27.38 -10.05
N THR A 242 10.17 26.19 -10.55
CA THR A 242 9.19 25.22 -11.06
C THR A 242 9.24 23.95 -10.18
N PRO A 243 8.46 23.89 -9.10
CA PRO A 243 8.55 22.79 -8.12
C PRO A 243 7.90 21.49 -8.60
N THR A 244 7.03 21.55 -9.61
CA THR A 244 6.29 20.39 -10.13
C THR A 244 6.27 20.38 -11.65
N ILE A 245 6.21 19.19 -12.24
CA ILE A 245 5.98 18.99 -13.68
C ILE A 245 4.89 17.93 -13.88
N ASP A 246 4.04 18.13 -14.87
CA ASP A 246 3.02 17.16 -15.24
C ASP A 246 3.62 16.10 -16.18
N VAL A 247 3.32 14.83 -15.90
CA VAL A 247 3.72 13.69 -16.73
C VAL A 247 2.52 12.80 -16.98
N SER A 248 2.47 12.12 -18.11
CA SER A 248 1.38 11.17 -18.37
C SER A 248 1.57 9.87 -17.57
N SER A 249 0.48 9.22 -17.14
CA SER A 249 0.55 7.89 -16.52
C SER A 249 1.23 6.85 -17.41
N LYS A 250 1.01 6.93 -18.73
CA LYS A 250 1.67 6.06 -19.71
C LYS A 250 3.18 6.24 -19.73
N GLU A 251 3.68 7.47 -19.65
CA GLU A 251 5.11 7.76 -19.59
C GLU A 251 5.73 7.33 -18.26
N PHE A 252 5.01 7.54 -17.16
CA PHE A 252 5.54 7.31 -15.83
C PHE A 252 5.47 5.85 -15.37
N TYR A 253 4.33 5.18 -15.57
CA TYR A 253 4.07 3.81 -15.12
C TYR A 253 4.05 2.78 -16.26
N GLY A 254 3.99 3.23 -17.51
CA GLY A 254 3.85 2.35 -18.67
C GLY A 254 2.41 1.99 -19.01
N GLU A 255 2.25 1.11 -20.00
CA GLU A 255 0.95 0.62 -20.44
C GLU A 255 0.25 -0.21 -19.35
N GLY A 256 -1.08 -0.12 -19.29
CA GLY A 256 -1.91 -0.90 -18.36
C GLY A 256 -2.06 -0.30 -16.95
N TYR A 257 -1.51 0.90 -16.70
CA TYR A 257 -1.85 1.68 -15.50
C TYR A 257 -3.31 2.19 -15.56
N ASP A 258 -3.93 2.33 -14.39
CA ASP A 258 -5.32 2.77 -14.21
C ASP A 258 -5.52 3.25 -12.77
N ASP A 259 -6.13 4.40 -12.50
CA ASP A 259 -6.35 4.89 -11.12
C ASP A 259 -7.73 5.52 -10.98
#